data_AF-A0A4R5MCJ5-F1
#
_entry.id   AF-A0A4R5MCJ5-F1
#
_cell.length_a   1.000
_cell.length_b   1.000
_cell.length_c   1.000
_cell.angle_alpha   90.00
_cell.angle_beta   90.00
_cell.angle_gamma   90.00
#
_symmetry.space_group_name_H-M   'P 1'
#
loop_
_entity.id
_entity.type
_entity.pdbx_description
1 polymer ?
#
loop_
_entity_poly.entity_id
_entity_poly.type
_entity_poly.pdbx_seq_one_letter_code
_entity_poly.pdbx_strand_id
1 'polypeptide(L)'
;MLTDIGEYIVGAYLQLKLDCDVIDYNVRPPGGGLQGLEELDVIGLNLKTRTAYLCEVTTHIRGLQYGDHRMTIDRVERKYKRQQQYGKKYLPDFSRQHMLWSPVVPKGFLTNALSEINGLQCVINGEYKRRIGELQALAAETTHDARNPVFRLLQILAHLRD
;
A
#
# COMPACT_ATOMS: atom_id res chain seq x y z
N MET A 1 -6.17 12.46 8.42
CA MET A 1 -6.90 12.69 7.16
C MET A 1 -7.97 11.62 7.04
N LEU A 2 -8.85 11.72 6.05
CA LEU A 2 -9.74 10.62 5.71
C LEU A 2 -8.93 9.61 4.89
N THR A 3 -9.00 8.35 5.29
CA THR A 3 -8.36 7.24 4.57
C THR A 3 -8.89 7.16 3.14
N ASP A 4 -7.99 7.15 2.16
CA ASP A 4 -8.36 7.05 0.75
C ASP A 4 -8.84 5.62 0.41
N ILE A 5 -9.68 5.48 -0.62
CA ILE A 5 -10.13 4.16 -1.08
C ILE A 5 -8.95 3.26 -1.48
N GLY A 6 -7.89 3.85 -2.03
CA GLY A 6 -6.64 3.16 -2.32
C GLY A 6 -5.98 2.54 -1.11
N GLU A 7 -5.96 3.27 -0.02
CA GLU A 7 -5.40 2.81 1.25
C GLU A 7 -6.21 1.62 1.77
N TYR A 8 -7.55 1.70 1.73
CA TYR A 8 -8.40 0.56 2.10
C TYR A 8 -8.19 -0.68 1.22
N ILE A 9 -7.97 -0.52 -0.09
CA ILE A 9 -7.61 -1.62 -0.99
C ILE A 9 -6.32 -2.30 -0.51
N VAL A 10 -5.27 -1.50 -0.25
CA VAL A 10 -3.98 -2.02 0.19
C VAL A 10 -4.12 -2.68 1.56
N GLY A 11 -4.80 -2.04 2.50
CA GLY A 11 -5.08 -2.58 3.83
C GLY A 11 -5.82 -3.92 3.77
N ALA A 12 -6.81 -4.07 2.89
CA ALA A 12 -7.50 -5.34 2.68
C ALA A 12 -6.53 -6.44 2.21
N TYR A 13 -5.63 -6.12 1.28
CA TYR A 13 -4.64 -7.07 0.79
C TYR A 13 -3.66 -7.47 1.90
N LEU A 14 -3.13 -6.50 2.66
CA LEU A 14 -2.22 -6.78 3.77
C LEU A 14 -2.91 -7.68 4.81
N GLN A 15 -4.15 -7.39 5.17
CA GLN A 15 -4.92 -8.15 6.16
C GLN A 15 -5.23 -9.58 5.69
N LEU A 16 -5.76 -9.72 4.47
CA LEU A 16 -6.40 -10.98 4.02
C LEU A 16 -5.49 -11.87 3.17
N LYS A 17 -4.45 -11.31 2.55
CA LYS A 17 -3.53 -12.05 1.69
C LYS A 17 -2.12 -12.16 2.28
N LEU A 18 -1.73 -11.24 3.17
CA LEU A 18 -0.44 -11.27 3.86
C LEU A 18 -0.58 -11.52 5.37
N ASP A 19 -1.78 -11.88 5.82
CA ASP A 19 -2.11 -12.24 7.20
C ASP A 19 -1.63 -11.19 8.23
N CYS A 20 -1.71 -9.90 7.89
CA CYS A 20 -1.37 -8.84 8.84
C CYS A 20 -2.47 -8.75 9.90
N ASP A 21 -2.08 -8.86 11.17
CA ASP A 21 -2.96 -8.78 12.34
C ASP A 21 -3.44 -7.36 12.60
N VAL A 22 -2.60 -6.36 12.28
CA VAL A 22 -2.89 -4.94 12.49
C VAL A 22 -2.65 -4.18 11.20
N ILE A 23 -3.64 -3.38 10.80
CA ILE A 23 -3.52 -2.40 9.73
C ILE A 23 -3.72 -1.02 10.33
N ASP A 24 -2.76 -0.13 10.09
CA ASP A 24 -2.83 1.27 10.48
C ASP A 24 -2.73 2.16 9.23
N TYR A 25 -3.49 3.25 9.22
CA TYR A 25 -3.66 4.12 8.06
C TYR A 25 -3.26 5.55 8.41
N ASN A 26 -2.75 6.31 7.44
CA ASN A 26 -2.41 7.72 7.63
C ASN A 26 -1.42 7.92 8.81
N VAL A 27 -0.47 7.00 8.94
CA VAL A 27 0.42 6.86 10.10
C VAL A 27 1.42 8.00 10.14
N ARG A 28 1.60 8.59 11.33
CA ARG A 28 2.55 9.67 11.56
C ARG A 28 3.54 9.32 12.67
N PRO A 29 4.80 9.75 12.57
CA PRO A 29 5.73 9.68 13.68
C PRO A 29 5.15 10.37 14.93
N PRO A 30 5.26 9.75 16.12
CA PRO A 30 4.92 10.40 17.38
C PRO A 30 5.87 11.59 17.65
N GLY A 31 5.40 12.58 18.42
CA GLY A 31 6.21 13.71 18.89
C GLY A 31 5.92 15.06 18.21
N GLY A 32 5.08 15.10 17.17
CA GLY A 32 4.63 16.35 16.53
C GLY A 32 5.74 17.10 15.76
N GLY A 33 5.57 18.41 15.58
CA GLY A 33 6.49 19.26 14.82
C GLY A 33 6.57 18.90 13.33
N LEU A 34 7.65 19.32 12.65
CA LEU A 34 7.87 19.05 11.23
C LEU A 34 7.93 17.54 10.92
N GLN A 35 8.51 16.74 11.82
CA GLN A 35 8.58 15.28 11.66
C GLN A 35 7.20 14.62 11.78
N GLY A 36 6.31 15.16 12.62
CA GLY A 36 4.91 14.72 12.72
C GLY A 36 4.06 15.04 11.49
N LEU A 37 4.58 15.79 10.52
CA LEU A 37 3.93 16.01 9.21
C LEU A 37 4.29 14.92 8.20
N GLU A 38 5.27 14.07 8.49
CA GLU A 38 5.72 13.00 7.60
C GLU A 38 4.78 11.79 7.70
N GLU A 39 3.74 11.82 6.88
CA GLU A 39 2.75 10.74 6.83
C GLU A 39 3.18 9.55 5.97
N LEU A 40 2.82 8.35 6.44
CA LEU A 40 2.86 7.09 5.72
C LEU A 40 1.43 6.62 5.48
N ASP A 41 1.13 6.14 4.28
CA ASP A 41 -0.26 5.91 3.88
C ASP A 41 -0.85 4.67 4.57
N VAL A 42 -0.15 3.52 4.53
CA VAL A 42 -0.60 2.27 5.17
C VAL A 42 0.57 1.50 5.78
N ILE A 43 0.40 1.02 7.02
CA ILE A 43 1.29 0.06 7.66
C ILE A 43 0.51 -1.20 8.01
N GLY A 44 1.01 -2.37 7.60
CA GLY A 44 0.52 -3.67 8.04
C GLY A 44 1.54 -4.37 8.93
N LEU A 45 1.12 -4.96 10.04
CA LEU A 45 1.97 -5.74 10.93
C LEU A 45 1.47 -7.19 10.98
N ASN A 46 2.32 -8.12 10.57
CA ASN A 46 2.16 -9.54 10.82
C ASN A 46 3.00 -9.89 12.06
N LEU A 47 2.34 -10.05 13.20
CA LEU A 47 2.95 -10.26 14.51
C LEU A 47 3.54 -11.67 14.64
N LYS A 48 2.94 -12.65 13.95
CA LYS A 48 3.44 -14.04 13.94
C LYS A 48 4.82 -14.15 13.29
N THR A 49 5.00 -13.53 12.13
CA THR A 49 6.27 -13.56 11.39
C THR A 49 7.19 -12.39 11.73
N ARG A 50 6.72 -11.44 12.54
CA ARG A 50 7.38 -10.16 12.83
C ARG A 50 7.76 -9.42 11.54
N THR A 51 6.83 -9.37 10.60
CA THR A 51 7.00 -8.61 9.34
C THR A 51 6.14 -7.37 9.35
N ALA A 52 6.74 -6.22 9.05
CA ALA A 52 6.08 -4.95 8.86
C ALA A 52 6.08 -4.57 7.37
N TYR A 53 4.92 -4.24 6.84
CA TYR A 53 4.72 -3.77 5.49
C TYR A 53 4.45 -2.27 5.53
N LEU A 54 5.36 -1.46 4.99
CA LEU A 54 5.23 -0.01 4.94
C LEU A 54 4.92 0.38 3.49
N CYS A 55 3.69 0.83 3.26
CA CYS A 55 3.16 1.05 1.92
C CYS A 55 2.97 2.54 1.63
N GLU A 56 3.39 2.91 0.43
CA GLU A 56 3.04 4.18 -0.22
C GLU A 56 1.98 3.86 -1.28
N VAL A 57 0.90 4.62 -1.31
CA VAL A 57 -0.29 4.33 -2.12
C VAL A 57 -0.62 5.53 -3.01
N THR A 58 -0.74 5.26 -4.30
CA THR A 58 -1.14 6.25 -5.30
C THR A 58 -2.26 5.67 -6.15
N THR A 59 -3.43 6.29 -6.20
CA THR A 59 -4.61 5.75 -6.91
C THR A 59 -4.95 6.50 -8.19
N HIS A 60 -3.99 7.24 -8.75
CA HIS A 60 -4.22 8.01 -9.96
C HIS A 60 -4.52 7.11 -11.16
N ILE A 61 -5.78 7.09 -11.60
CA ILE A 61 -6.23 6.31 -12.76
C ILE A 61 -5.74 6.87 -14.10
N ARG A 62 -5.25 8.12 -14.12
CA ARG A 62 -4.65 8.76 -15.30
C ARG A 62 -3.14 8.53 -15.42
N GLY A 63 -2.54 7.80 -14.47
CA GLY A 63 -1.12 7.55 -14.43
C GLY A 63 -0.42 8.23 -13.25
N LEU A 64 0.57 7.55 -12.69
CA LEU A 64 1.50 8.12 -11.72
C LEU A 64 2.38 9.16 -12.40
N GLN A 65 2.07 10.44 -12.19
CA GLN A 65 2.88 11.55 -12.67
C GLN A 65 2.81 12.73 -11.69
N TYR A 66 3.97 13.09 -11.15
CA TYR A 66 4.17 14.28 -10.33
C TYR A 66 5.00 15.29 -11.12
N GLY A 67 4.34 16.16 -11.88
CA GLY A 67 5.05 17.07 -12.79
C GLY A 67 5.68 16.29 -13.94
N ASP A 68 7.00 16.14 -13.93
CA ASP A 68 7.74 15.33 -14.90
C ASP A 68 8.13 13.94 -14.35
N HIS A 69 8.69 13.10 -15.21
CA HIS A 69 9.08 11.74 -14.82
C HIS A 69 10.20 11.70 -13.77
N ARG A 70 11.17 12.62 -13.79
CA ARG A 70 12.26 12.64 -12.80
C ARG A 70 11.76 13.08 -11.45
N MET A 71 10.95 14.14 -11.42
CA MET A 71 10.29 14.62 -10.20
C MET A 71 9.40 13.54 -9.57
N THR A 72 8.78 12.70 -10.40
CA THR A 72 8.02 11.54 -9.93
C THR A 72 8.91 10.54 -9.19
N ILE A 73 10.04 10.16 -9.77
CA ILE A 73 11.01 9.24 -9.14
C ILE A 73 11.57 9.85 -7.86
N ASP A 74 12.01 11.11 -7.87
CA ASP A 74 12.54 11.80 -6.70
C ASP A 74 11.53 11.82 -5.54
N ARG A 75 10.25 11.97 -5.84
CA ARG A 75 9.19 11.97 -4.83
C ARG A 75 8.97 10.58 -4.25
N VAL A 76 8.99 9.54 -5.08
CA VAL A 76 8.92 8.15 -4.63
C VAL A 76 10.11 7.80 -3.75
N GLU A 77 11.34 8.14 -4.15
CA GLU A 77 12.54 7.89 -3.34
C GLU A 77 12.49 8.60 -1.99
N ARG A 78 12.00 9.85 -1.93
CA ARG A 78 11.80 10.57 -0.68
C ARG A 78 10.79 9.87 0.22
N LYS A 79 9.68 9.38 -0.34
CA LYS A 79 8.67 8.59 0.39
C LYS A 79 9.27 7.28 0.91
N TYR A 80 10.00 6.56 0.08
CA TYR A 80 10.68 5.34 0.48
C TYR A 80 11.71 5.57 1.60
N LYS A 81 12.55 6.63 1.52
CA LYS A 81 13.49 7.00 2.59
C LYS A 81 12.79 7.27 3.91
N ARG A 82 11.63 7.96 3.89
CA ARG A 82 10.83 8.20 5.10
C ARG A 82 10.28 6.91 5.71
N GLN A 83 9.80 5.99 4.88
CA GLN A 83 9.39 4.66 5.36
C GLN A 83 10.55 3.90 6.01
N GLN A 84 11.74 3.91 5.42
CA GLN A 84 12.93 3.26 6.00
C GLN A 84 13.29 3.88 7.35
N GLN A 85 13.28 5.21 7.46
CA GLN A 85 13.55 5.91 8.71
C GLN A 85 12.53 5.60 9.80
N TYR A 86 11.23 5.64 9.46
CA TYR A 86 10.15 5.26 10.36
C TYR A 86 10.32 3.83 10.85
N GLY A 87 10.49 2.89 9.92
CA GLY A 87 10.64 1.47 10.25
C GLY A 87 11.90 1.18 11.07
N LYS A 88 13.02 1.87 10.81
CA LYS A 88 14.24 1.74 11.62
C LYS A 88 14.03 2.20 13.07
N LYS A 89 13.28 3.29 13.25
CA LYS A 89 13.09 3.92 14.57
C LYS A 89 12.02 3.22 15.41
N TYR A 90 10.88 2.91 14.81
CA TYR A 90 9.69 2.45 15.54
C TYR A 90 9.39 0.96 15.39
N LEU A 91 10.00 0.30 14.40
CA LEU A 91 9.83 -1.13 14.13
C LEU A 91 11.20 -1.84 14.05
N PRO A 92 12.10 -1.67 15.04
CA PRO A 92 13.45 -2.20 14.97
C PRO A 92 13.47 -3.74 14.96
N ASP A 93 12.50 -4.38 15.62
CA ASP A 93 12.44 -5.83 15.77
C ASP A 93 11.55 -6.54 14.75
N PHE A 94 11.18 -5.82 13.68
CA PHE A 94 10.42 -6.37 12.55
C PHE A 94 11.31 -6.44 11.31
N SER A 95 11.15 -7.50 10.52
CA SER A 95 11.56 -7.48 9.12
C SER A 95 10.69 -6.48 8.37
N ARG A 96 11.28 -5.62 7.55
CA ARG A 96 10.56 -4.50 6.91
C ARG A 96 10.48 -4.68 5.41
N GLN A 97 9.27 -4.67 4.89
CA GLN A 97 8.96 -4.71 3.47
C GLN A 97 8.40 -3.35 3.05
N HIS A 98 9.07 -2.69 2.11
CA HIS A 98 8.65 -1.38 1.63
C HIS A 98 7.97 -1.55 0.28
N MET A 99 6.77 -0.98 0.13
CA MET A 99 5.96 -1.17 -1.06
C MET A 99 5.47 0.15 -1.64
N LEU A 100 5.49 0.26 -2.96
CA LEU A 100 4.76 1.29 -3.71
C LEU A 100 3.58 0.63 -4.43
N TRP A 101 2.38 1.16 -4.23
CA TRP A 101 1.16 0.70 -4.88
C TRP A 101 0.65 1.75 -5.85
N SER A 102 0.47 1.36 -7.11
CA SER A 102 -0.12 2.25 -8.13
C SER A 102 -0.82 1.48 -9.25
N PRO A 103 -2.11 1.76 -9.55
CA PRO A 103 -2.83 1.01 -10.56
C PRO A 103 -2.32 1.28 -11.98
N VAL A 104 -1.89 2.52 -12.25
CA VAL A 104 -1.49 2.96 -13.58
C VAL A 104 -0.16 3.71 -13.49
N VAL A 105 0.89 3.12 -14.06
CA VAL A 105 2.20 3.75 -14.22
C VAL A 105 2.60 3.68 -15.70
N PRO A 106 2.88 4.81 -16.36
CA PRO A 106 3.33 4.83 -17.74
C PRO A 106 4.52 3.90 -17.97
N LYS A 107 4.38 2.98 -18.93
CA LYS A 107 5.45 2.04 -19.28
C LYS A 107 6.62 2.78 -19.93
N GLY A 108 7.83 2.32 -19.65
CA GLY A 108 9.07 2.90 -20.17
C GLY A 108 9.89 3.49 -19.04
N PHE A 109 10.28 4.76 -19.15
CA PHE A 109 11.19 5.41 -18.20
C PHE A 109 10.76 5.21 -16.74
N LEU A 110 9.50 5.48 -16.40
CA LEU A 110 9.04 5.38 -15.00
C LEU A 110 9.09 3.95 -14.47
N THR A 111 8.57 2.97 -15.22
CA THR A 111 8.62 1.57 -14.77
C THR A 111 10.05 1.06 -14.61
N ASN A 112 10.96 1.47 -15.50
CA ASN A 112 12.36 1.06 -15.45
C ASN A 112 13.06 1.70 -14.24
N ALA A 113 12.95 3.02 -14.09
CA ALA A 113 13.57 3.74 -12.97
C ALA A 113 13.03 3.27 -11.60
N LEU A 114 11.73 2.98 -11.49
CA LEU A 114 11.16 2.41 -10.26
C LEU A 114 11.74 1.03 -9.94
N SER A 115 11.98 0.20 -10.96
CA SER A 115 12.56 -1.14 -10.76
C SER A 115 14.03 -1.13 -10.30
N GLU A 116 14.73 -0.01 -10.51
CA GLU A 116 16.12 0.18 -10.09
C GLU A 116 16.24 0.61 -8.62
N ILE A 117 15.13 0.97 -7.96
CA ILE A 117 15.12 1.35 -6.54
C ILE A 117 15.23 0.10 -5.66
N ASN A 118 16.45 -0.24 -5.26
CA ASN A 118 16.73 -1.42 -4.44
C ASN A 118 15.95 -1.44 -3.11
N GLY A 119 15.29 -2.57 -2.86
CA GLY A 119 14.50 -2.81 -1.64
C GLY A 119 13.08 -2.23 -1.66
N LEU A 120 12.68 -1.49 -2.69
CA LEU A 120 11.31 -1.03 -2.88
C LEU A 120 10.53 -2.00 -3.78
N GLN A 121 9.55 -2.70 -3.22
CA GLN A 121 8.67 -3.55 -4.00
C GLN A 121 7.60 -2.72 -4.72
N CYS A 122 7.62 -2.74 -6.05
CA CYS A 122 6.64 -2.03 -6.87
C CYS A 122 5.45 -2.92 -7.22
N VAL A 123 4.30 -2.65 -6.59
CA VAL A 123 2.99 -3.24 -6.91
C VAL A 123 2.27 -2.31 -7.88
N ILE A 124 2.67 -2.40 -9.16
CA ILE A 124 2.23 -1.49 -10.20
C ILE A 124 1.60 -2.22 -11.40
N ASN A 125 0.71 -1.54 -12.11
CA ASN A 125 0.13 -2.03 -13.37
C ASN A 125 -0.46 -3.45 -13.26
N GLY A 126 0.15 -4.42 -13.96
CA GLY A 126 -0.31 -5.81 -13.98
C GLY A 126 -0.25 -6.48 -12.60
N GLU A 127 0.78 -6.17 -11.80
CA GLU A 127 0.91 -6.73 -10.44
C GLU A 127 -0.17 -6.15 -9.51
N TYR A 128 -0.49 -4.86 -9.65
CA TYR A 128 -1.63 -4.26 -8.95
C TYR A 128 -2.92 -4.98 -9.35
N LYS A 129 -3.20 -5.08 -10.66
CA LYS A 129 -4.41 -5.77 -11.18
C LYS A 129 -4.52 -7.20 -10.66
N ARG A 130 -3.42 -7.96 -10.65
CA ARG A 130 -3.37 -9.35 -10.18
C ARG A 130 -3.83 -9.44 -8.73
N ARG A 131 -3.31 -8.57 -7.86
CA ARG A 131 -3.66 -8.54 -6.42
C ARG A 131 -5.11 -8.13 -6.15
N ILE A 132 -5.67 -7.21 -6.95
CA ILE A 132 -7.12 -6.93 -6.89
C ILE A 132 -7.93 -8.15 -7.29
N GLY A 133 -7.51 -8.87 -8.33
CA GLY A 133 -8.16 -10.12 -8.75
C GLY A 133 -8.17 -11.17 -7.65
N GLU A 134 -7.10 -11.31 -6.87
CA GLU A 134 -7.06 -12.21 -5.72
C GLU A 134 -8.04 -11.81 -4.62
N LEU A 135 -8.20 -10.51 -4.34
CA LEU A 135 -9.20 -10.03 -3.39
C LEU A 135 -10.62 -10.27 -3.90
N GLN A 136 -10.88 -10.06 -5.19
CA GLN A 136 -12.18 -10.35 -5.81
C GLN A 136 -12.53 -11.84 -5.72
N ALA A 137 -11.59 -12.72 -6.01
CA ALA A 137 -11.78 -14.16 -5.89
C ALA A 137 -12.10 -14.56 -4.44
N LEU A 138 -11.31 -14.06 -3.48
CA LEU A 138 -11.54 -14.32 -2.06
C LEU A 138 -12.90 -13.78 -1.59
N ALA A 139 -13.31 -12.61 -2.07
CA ALA A 139 -14.59 -12.00 -1.72
C ALA A 139 -15.80 -12.80 -2.24
N ALA A 140 -15.65 -13.53 -3.35
CA ALA A 140 -16.69 -14.41 -3.88
C ALA A 140 -16.85 -15.70 -3.08
N GLU A 141 -15.78 -16.16 -2.42
CA GLU A 141 -15.77 -17.41 -1.65
C GLU A 141 -16.08 -17.22 -0.15
N THR A 142 -16.09 -15.98 0.33
CA THR A 142 -16.22 -15.67 1.76
C THR A 142 -17.39 -14.75 2.07
N THR A 143 -18.05 -15.00 3.19
CA THR A 143 -19.21 -14.22 3.66
C THR A 143 -19.00 -13.53 5.00
N HIS A 144 -17.95 -13.90 5.74
CA HIS A 144 -17.60 -13.26 7.00
C HIS A 144 -17.11 -11.83 6.76
N ASP A 145 -17.49 -10.91 7.66
CA ASP A 145 -17.07 -9.51 7.56
C ASP A 145 -15.62 -9.34 8.02
N ALA A 146 -14.73 -9.02 7.09
CA ALA A 146 -13.33 -8.73 7.35
C ALA A 146 -13.09 -7.34 8.00
N ARG A 147 -14.14 -6.55 8.20
CA ARG A 147 -14.11 -5.17 8.74
C ARG A 147 -13.27 -4.19 7.91
N ASN A 148 -13.04 -4.50 6.63
CA ASN A 148 -12.47 -3.58 5.66
C ASN A 148 -13.56 -3.12 4.68
N PRO A 149 -13.85 -1.81 4.56
CA PRO A 149 -14.95 -1.30 3.73
C PRO A 149 -14.86 -1.69 2.25
N VAL A 150 -13.65 -1.70 1.68
CA VAL A 150 -13.45 -2.07 0.27
C VAL A 150 -13.67 -3.57 0.09
N PHE A 151 -13.14 -4.40 0.97
CA PHE A 151 -13.37 -5.85 0.86
C PHE A 151 -14.85 -6.18 1.04
N ARG A 152 -15.55 -5.46 1.94
CA ARG A 152 -16.99 -5.61 2.10
C ARG A 152 -17.77 -5.25 0.84
N LEU A 153 -17.38 -4.17 0.16
CA LEU A 153 -17.95 -3.83 -1.15
C LEU A 153 -17.73 -4.95 -2.17
N LEU A 154 -16.53 -5.53 -2.24
CA LEU A 154 -16.25 -6.66 -3.14
C LEU A 154 -17.13 -7.86 -2.84
N GLN A 155 -17.33 -8.20 -1.56
CA GLN A 155 -18.22 -9.30 -1.15
C GLN A 155 -19.66 -9.04 -1.57
N ILE A 156 -20.17 -7.81 -1.38
CA ILE A 156 -21.52 -7.42 -1.80
C ILE A 156 -21.66 -7.62 -3.30
N LEU A 157 -20.75 -7.04 -4.10
CA LEU A 157 -20.77 -7.15 -5.56
C LEU A 157 -20.72 -8.60 -6.05
N ALA A 158 -19.94 -9.45 -5.39
CA ALA A 158 -19.81 -10.87 -5.76
C ALA A 158 -21.05 -11.72 -5.43
N HIS A 159 -21.93 -11.27 -4.52
CA HIS A 159 -23.08 -12.04 -4.03
C HIS A 159 -24.44 -11.44 -4.40
N LEU A 160 -24.49 -10.39 -5.24
CA LEU A 160 -25.74 -9.88 -5.80
C LEU A 160 -26.46 -10.99 -6.59
N ARG A 161 -27.79 -11.02 -6.49
CA ARG A 161 -28.65 -11.98 -7.20
C ARG A 161 -29.60 -11.21 -8.11
N ASP A 162 -29.96 -11.85 -9.21
CA ASP A 162 -31.03 -11.39 -10.12
C ASP A 162 -32.42 -11.58 -9.51
#